data_AF-A0A1J5LHU1-F1
#
_entry.id   AF-A0A1J5LHU1-F1
#
_cell.length_a   1.000
_cell.length_b   1.000
_cell.length_c   1.000
_cell.angle_alpha   90.00
_cell.angle_beta   90.00
_cell.angle_gamma   90.00
#
_symmetry.space_group_name_H-M   'P 1'
#
loop_
_entity.id
_entity.type
_entity.pdbx_description
1 polymer ?
#
loop_
_entity_poly.entity_id
_entity_poly.type
_entity_poly.pdbx_seq_one_letter_code
_entity_poly.pdbx_strand_id
1 'polypeptide(L)'
;MSGAKANPPGFIRRLEETLIVFLLGGMTLLKFANVIARYVFNSNILWALELTVYLFAWLVLLGAAYALATAFFHAYTHRTLSEAGKLTVTLLFGVANALIINHVLMDEQVPLHIVNAMLSAGFDPVMFLILITYIPWLSTVLPIVIMGPEIMTS
;
A
#
# COMPACT_ATOMS: atom_id res chain seq x y z
N MET A 1 -17.69 32.42 -21.20
CA MET A 1 -17.17 31.44 -22.18
C MET A 1 -15.66 31.34 -21.95
N SER A 2 -15.27 30.49 -20.99
CA SER A 2 -13.89 30.41 -20.47
C SER A 2 -13.08 29.47 -21.33
N GLY A 3 -12.03 29.99 -21.96
CA GLY A 3 -11.16 29.27 -22.88
C GLY A 3 -10.61 27.99 -22.29
N ALA A 4 -10.88 26.89 -22.97
CA ALA A 4 -10.13 25.65 -22.82
C ALA A 4 -8.66 25.97 -23.16
N LYS A 5 -7.80 26.02 -22.15
CA LYS A 5 -6.34 25.88 -22.34
C LYS A 5 -6.12 24.53 -22.99
N ALA A 6 -5.99 24.50 -24.32
CA ALA A 6 -5.39 23.38 -25.03
C ALA A 6 -3.95 23.30 -24.55
N ASN A 7 -3.69 22.39 -23.61
CA ASN A 7 -2.34 22.04 -23.19
C ASN A 7 -1.57 21.61 -24.46
N PRO A 8 -0.33 22.09 -24.72
CA PRO A 8 0.44 21.63 -25.87
C PRO A 8 0.48 20.10 -25.87
N PRO A 9 0.07 19.46 -26.97
CA PRO A 9 -0.05 18.02 -27.02
C PRO A 9 1.34 17.40 -26.94
N GLY A 10 1.61 16.69 -25.85
CA GLY A 10 2.76 15.82 -25.78
C GLY A 10 2.73 14.86 -26.97
N PHE A 11 3.88 14.63 -27.59
CA PHE A 11 4.02 13.68 -28.71
C PHE A 11 3.40 12.31 -28.38
N ILE A 12 3.52 11.89 -27.12
CA ILE A 12 2.94 10.66 -26.56
C ILE A 12 1.40 10.67 -26.63
N ARG A 13 0.73 11.78 -26.27
CA ARG A 13 -0.74 11.91 -26.33
C ARG A 13 -1.27 11.73 -27.75
N ARG A 14 -0.61 12.36 -28.74
CA ARG A 14 -1.03 12.26 -30.14
C ARG A 14 -0.81 10.86 -30.69
N LEU A 15 0.30 10.22 -30.33
CA LEU A 15 0.56 8.83 -30.71
C LEU A 15 -0.47 7.89 -30.09
N GLU A 16 -0.79 8.04 -28.81
CA GLU A 16 -1.84 7.24 -28.13
C GLU A 16 -3.20 7.41 -28.79
N GLU A 17 -3.63 8.65 -29.00
CA GLU A 17 -4.92 8.97 -29.61
C GLU A 17 -5.01 8.44 -31.05
N THR A 18 -3.94 8.59 -31.83
CA THR A 18 -3.85 8.07 -33.21
C THR A 18 -3.87 6.54 -33.23
N LEU A 19 -3.14 5.90 -32.31
CA LEU A 19 -3.02 4.45 -32.26
C LEU A 19 -4.32 3.79 -31.80
N ILE A 20 -5.03 4.38 -30.83
CA ILE A 20 -6.37 3.92 -30.41
C ILE A 20 -7.37 4.05 -31.56
N VAL A 21 -7.41 5.20 -32.23
CA VAL A 21 -8.32 5.44 -33.38
C VAL A 21 -8.02 4.47 -34.52
N PHE A 22 -6.73 4.19 -34.79
CA PHE A 22 -6.31 3.24 -35.81
C PHE A 22 -6.70 1.79 -35.46
N LEU A 23 -6.48 1.36 -34.21
CA LEU A 23 -6.88 0.02 -33.75
C LEU A 23 -8.40 -0.16 -33.80
N LEU A 24 -9.17 0.84 -33.33
CA LEU A 24 -10.63 0.81 -33.33
C LEU A 24 -11.20 0.78 -34.77
N GLY A 25 -10.64 1.62 -35.65
CA GLY A 25 -10.98 1.61 -37.08
C GLY A 25 -10.62 0.30 -37.76
N GLY A 26 -9.44 -0.26 -37.45
CA GLY A 26 -8.97 -1.54 -37.96
C GLY A 26 -9.90 -2.70 -37.60
N MET A 27 -10.37 -2.76 -36.36
CA MET A 27 -11.38 -3.75 -35.94
C MET A 27 -12.70 -3.61 -36.71
N THR A 28 -13.15 -2.37 -36.93
CA THR A 28 -14.40 -2.09 -37.65
C THR A 28 -14.30 -2.53 -39.11
N LEU A 29 -13.16 -2.26 -39.75
CA LEU A 29 -12.88 -2.70 -41.12
C LEU A 29 -12.79 -4.23 -41.24
N LEU A 30 -12.14 -4.91 -40.29
CA LEU A 30 -12.07 -6.37 -40.27
C LEU A 30 -13.45 -7.01 -40.09
N LYS A 31 -14.30 -6.43 -39.23
CA LYS A 31 -15.69 -6.86 -39.07
C LYS A 31 -16.48 -6.69 -40.38
N PHE A 32 -16.28 -5.57 -41.07
CA PHE A 32 -16.95 -5.30 -42.34
C PHE A 32 -16.46 -6.22 -43.46
N ALA A 33 -15.16 -6.47 -43.55
CA ALA A 33 -14.56 -7.41 -44.49
C ALA A 33 -15.09 -8.84 -44.27
N ASN A 34 -15.23 -9.26 -43.01
CA ASN A 34 -15.83 -10.56 -42.67
C ASN A 34 -17.30 -10.69 -43.08
N VAL A 35 -18.07 -9.60 -42.97
CA VAL A 35 -19.47 -9.56 -43.44
C VAL A 35 -19.51 -9.78 -44.95
N ILE A 36 -18.69 -9.04 -45.71
CA ILE A 36 -18.61 -9.19 -47.18
C ILE A 36 -18.17 -10.61 -47.57
N ALA A 37 -17.13 -11.14 -46.92
CA ALA A 37 -16.66 -12.50 -47.18
C ALA A 37 -17.76 -13.55 -47.00
N ARG A 38 -18.54 -13.42 -45.92
CA ARG A 38 -19.61 -14.36 -45.61
C ARG A 38 -20.80 -14.25 -46.56
N TYR A 39 -21.22 -13.03 -46.90
CA TYR A 39 -22.44 -12.83 -47.71
C TYR A 39 -22.21 -12.85 -49.22
N VAL A 40 -21.01 -12.49 -49.69
CA VAL A 40 -20.70 -12.42 -51.14
C VAL A 40 -19.94 -13.67 -51.59
N PHE A 41 -18.96 -14.11 -50.80
CA PHE A 41 -18.06 -15.21 -51.19
C PHE A 41 -18.43 -16.54 -50.50
N ASN A 42 -19.54 -16.58 -49.76
CA ASN A 42 -20.03 -17.72 -48.98
C ASN A 42 -18.93 -18.41 -48.13
N SER A 43 -17.90 -17.65 -47.74
CA SER A 43 -16.71 -18.15 -47.04
C SER A 43 -16.42 -17.30 -45.82
N ASN A 44 -16.02 -17.93 -44.72
CA ASN A 44 -15.72 -17.24 -43.46
C ASN A 44 -14.22 -17.12 -43.27
N ILE A 45 -13.78 -15.92 -42.91
CA ILE A 45 -12.38 -15.63 -42.61
C ILE A 45 -12.09 -16.03 -41.16
N LEU A 46 -11.62 -17.25 -40.94
CA LEU A 46 -11.32 -17.75 -39.58
C LEU A 46 -10.24 -16.92 -38.87
N TRP A 47 -9.20 -16.49 -39.58
CA TRP A 47 -8.12 -15.68 -39.00
C TRP A 47 -8.58 -14.31 -38.50
N ALA A 48 -9.64 -13.74 -39.10
CA ALA A 48 -10.10 -12.41 -38.73
C ALA A 48 -10.83 -12.41 -37.37
N LEU A 49 -11.37 -13.55 -36.93
CA LEU A 49 -11.94 -13.68 -35.58
C LEU A 49 -10.86 -13.53 -34.52
N GLU A 50 -9.78 -14.30 -34.65
CA GLU A 50 -8.64 -14.26 -33.73
C GLU A 50 -7.94 -12.89 -33.77
N LEU A 51 -7.73 -12.33 -34.97
CA LEU A 51 -7.13 -11.01 -35.14
C LEU A 51 -7.94 -9.91 -34.42
N THR A 52 -9.27 -9.99 -34.47
CA THR A 52 -10.14 -9.03 -33.76
C THR A 52 -9.98 -9.13 -32.24
N VAL A 53 -9.85 -10.34 -31.69
CA VAL A 53 -9.62 -10.56 -30.26
C VAL A 53 -8.26 -10.01 -29.82
N TYR A 54 -7.21 -10.25 -30.62
CA TYR A 54 -5.88 -9.70 -30.35
C TYR A 54 -5.87 -8.17 -30.41
N LEU A 55 -6.48 -7.56 -31.45
CA LEU A 55 -6.60 -6.11 -31.57
C LEU A 55 -7.37 -5.49 -30.39
N PHE A 56 -8.42 -6.16 -29.93
CA PHE A 56 -9.18 -5.73 -28.76
C PHE A 56 -8.33 -5.77 -27.47
N ALA A 57 -7.60 -6.85 -27.25
CA ALA A 57 -6.71 -6.99 -26.10
C ALA A 57 -5.64 -5.89 -26.08
N TRP A 58 -5.03 -5.60 -27.23
CA TRP A 58 -4.06 -4.51 -27.38
C TRP A 58 -4.66 -3.13 -27.09
N LEU A 59 -5.88 -2.86 -27.57
CA LEU A 59 -6.58 -1.61 -27.29
C LEU A 59 -6.86 -1.43 -25.79
N VAL A 60 -7.37 -2.46 -25.13
CA VAL A 60 -7.66 -2.44 -23.69
C VAL A 60 -6.39 -2.28 -22.86
N LEU A 61 -5.33 -3.01 -23.21
CA LEU A 61 -4.06 -2.95 -22.50
C LEU A 61 -3.45 -1.55 -22.59
N LEU A 62 -3.42 -0.95 -23.78
CA LEU A 62 -2.88 0.39 -23.97
C LEU A 62 -3.74 1.47 -23.30
N GLY A 63 -5.07 1.34 -23.37
CA GLY A 63 -6.00 2.25 -22.69
C GLY A 63 -5.89 2.18 -21.16
N ALA A 64 -5.80 0.97 -20.59
CA ALA A 64 -5.66 0.76 -19.17
C ALA A 64 -4.29 1.22 -18.64
N ALA A 65 -3.21 0.91 -19.35
CA ALA A 65 -1.86 1.34 -18.98
C ALA A 65 -1.75 2.87 -18.95
N TYR A 66 -2.34 3.55 -19.94
CA TYR A 66 -2.37 5.01 -19.97
C TYR A 66 -3.19 5.59 -18.82
N ALA A 67 -4.41 5.09 -18.59
CA ALA A 67 -5.27 5.54 -17.49
C ALA A 67 -4.56 5.38 -16.13
N LEU A 68 -3.91 4.24 -15.92
CA LEU A 68 -3.16 3.93 -14.71
C LEU A 68 -1.94 4.84 -14.55
N ALA A 69 -1.17 5.05 -15.62
CA ALA A 69 -0.04 5.99 -15.60
C ALA A 69 -0.52 7.40 -15.22
N THR A 70 -1.58 7.92 -15.84
CA THR A 70 -2.14 9.21 -15.45
C THR A 70 -2.66 9.26 -14.03
N ALA A 71 -3.27 8.18 -13.53
CA ALA A 71 -3.77 8.11 -12.16
C ALA A 71 -2.63 8.14 -11.13
N PHE A 72 -1.52 7.46 -11.40
CA PHE A 72 -0.34 7.49 -10.53
C PHE A 72 0.38 8.85 -10.58
N PHE A 73 0.60 9.42 -11.76
CA PHE A 73 1.40 10.65 -11.91
C PHE A 73 0.65 11.96 -11.61
N HIS A 74 -0.67 11.94 -11.36
CA HIS A 74 -1.36 13.12 -10.87
C HIS A 74 -0.89 13.46 -9.44
N ALA A 75 -0.45 14.70 -9.24
CA ALA A 75 0.14 15.19 -7.98
C ALA A 75 -0.74 14.98 -6.73
N TYR A 76 -2.06 14.84 -6.91
CA TYR A 76 -2.99 14.54 -5.81
C TYR A 76 -2.83 13.10 -5.31
N THR A 77 -2.58 12.12 -6.17
CA THR A 77 -2.44 10.70 -5.79
C THR A 77 -1.20 10.46 -4.95
N HIS A 78 -0.07 11.06 -5.31
CA HIS A 78 1.17 10.93 -4.54
C HIS A 78 1.07 11.54 -3.14
N ARG A 79 0.35 12.67 -2.98
CA ARG A 79 0.12 13.27 -1.66
C ARG A 79 -0.72 12.37 -0.79
N THR A 80 -1.85 11.89 -1.29
CA THR A 80 -2.73 10.97 -0.57
C THR A 80 -2.01 9.67 -0.18
N LEU A 81 -1.23 9.09 -1.10
CA LEU A 81 -0.45 7.89 -0.82
C LEU A 81 0.66 8.14 0.21
N SER A 82 1.33 9.29 0.14
CA SER A 82 2.38 9.65 1.11
C SER A 82 1.82 9.95 2.50
N GLU A 83 0.65 10.56 2.60
CA GLU A 83 -0.03 10.82 3.87
C GLU A 83 -0.55 9.53 4.50
N ALA A 84 -1.17 8.66 3.71
CA ALA A 84 -1.58 7.32 4.15
C ALA A 84 -0.38 6.46 4.57
N GLY A 85 0.74 6.55 3.83
CA GLY A 85 1.99 5.86 4.15
C GLY A 85 2.60 6.32 5.46
N LYS A 86 2.65 7.65 5.71
CA LYS A 86 3.12 8.20 7.00
C LYS A 86 2.29 7.70 8.17
N LEU A 87 0.96 7.71 8.06
CA LEU A 87 0.08 7.19 9.10
C LEU A 87 0.35 5.70 9.37
N THR A 88 0.50 4.90 8.31
CA THR A 88 0.78 3.46 8.42
C THR A 88 2.11 3.22 9.13
N VAL A 89 3.16 3.98 8.80
CA VAL A 89 4.47 3.86 9.46
C VAL A 89 4.39 4.26 10.94
N THR A 90 3.67 5.34 11.28
CA THR A 90 3.46 5.72 12.69
C THR A 90 2.69 4.65 13.46
N LEU A 91 1.67 4.04 12.86
CA LEU A 91 0.91 2.94 13.46
C LEU A 91 1.78 1.69 13.64
N LEU A 92 2.58 1.31 12.63
CA LEU A 92 3.51 0.19 12.72
C LEU A 92 4.55 0.40 13.81
N PHE A 93 5.07 1.62 13.96
CA PHE A 93 5.97 1.96 15.06
C PHE A 93 5.28 1.80 16.42
N GLY A 94 4.02 2.24 16.55
CA GLY A 94 3.24 2.02 17.77
C GLY A 94 3.00 0.54 18.07
N VAL A 95 2.58 -0.24 17.07
CA VAL A 95 2.36 -1.69 17.21
C VAL A 95 3.66 -2.43 17.54
N ALA A 96 4.78 -2.07 16.91
CA ALA A 96 6.08 -2.67 17.19
C ALA A 96 6.53 -2.43 18.64
N ASN A 97 6.42 -1.19 19.14
CA ASN A 97 6.74 -0.88 20.54
C ASN A 97 5.83 -1.65 21.51
N ALA A 98 4.53 -1.76 21.22
CA ALA A 98 3.59 -2.52 22.04
C ALA A 98 3.94 -4.03 22.07
N LEU A 99 4.31 -4.60 20.93
CA LEU A 99 4.72 -6.01 20.85
C LEU A 99 6.03 -6.28 21.60
N ILE A 100 7.00 -5.37 21.54
CA ILE A 100 8.27 -5.49 22.28
C ILE A 100 7.99 -5.50 23.78
N ILE A 101 7.18 -4.56 24.29
CA ILE A 101 6.83 -4.50 25.72
C ILE A 101 6.07 -5.75 26.15
N ASN A 102 5.10 -6.21 25.34
CA ASN A 102 4.33 -7.41 25.67
C ASN A 102 5.23 -8.66 25.69
N HIS A 103 6.18 -8.79 24.76
CA HIS A 103 7.12 -9.89 24.74
C HIS A 103 8.03 -9.89 25.97
N VAL A 104 8.63 -8.74 26.32
CA VAL A 104 9.50 -8.59 27.49
C VAL A 104 8.75 -8.90 28.80
N LEU A 105 7.51 -8.41 28.95
CA LEU A 105 6.71 -8.65 30.15
C LEU A 105 6.32 -10.13 30.32
N MET A 106 6.13 -10.87 29.22
CA MET A 106 5.68 -12.26 29.24
C MET A 106 6.82 -13.26 29.37
N ASP A 107 8.00 -12.95 28.82
CA ASP A 107 9.13 -13.90 28.78
C ASP A 107 9.98 -13.88 30.07
N GLU A 108 10.15 -12.74 30.73
CA GLU A 108 11.00 -12.64 31.92
C GLU A 108 10.25 -12.84 33.26
N GLN A 109 8.94 -13.07 33.24
CA GLN A 109 8.07 -13.11 34.44
C GLN A 109 8.32 -11.94 35.42
N VAL A 110 8.74 -10.79 34.89
CA VAL A 110 9.05 -9.57 35.66
C VAL A 110 7.94 -9.22 36.65
N PRO A 111 6.64 -9.29 36.28
CA PRO A 111 5.58 -8.96 37.23
C PRO A 111 5.53 -9.92 38.43
N LEU A 112 5.77 -11.22 38.21
CA LEU A 112 5.68 -12.22 39.28
C LEU A 112 6.88 -12.14 40.22
N HIS A 113 8.10 -11.93 39.69
CA HIS A 113 9.29 -11.70 40.51
C HIS A 113 9.21 -10.41 41.32
N ILE A 114 8.69 -9.33 40.73
CA ILE A 114 8.46 -8.07 41.45
C ILE A 114 7.41 -8.25 42.55
N VAL A 115 6.27 -8.90 42.25
CA VAL A 115 5.23 -9.17 43.25
C VAL A 115 5.76 -10.02 44.40
N ASN A 116 6.55 -11.06 44.14
CA ASN A 116 7.15 -11.88 45.19
C ASN A 116 8.20 -11.11 46.02
N ALA A 117 9.00 -10.25 45.39
CA ALA A 117 9.94 -9.36 46.10
C ALA A 117 9.22 -8.30 46.95
N MET A 118 8.08 -7.80 46.49
CA MET A 118 7.27 -6.82 47.22
C MET A 118 6.53 -7.43 48.40
N LEU A 119 5.89 -8.58 48.20
CA LEU A 119 5.22 -9.31 49.27
C LEU A 119 6.20 -9.73 50.37
N SER A 120 7.43 -10.12 50.02
CA SER A 120 8.47 -10.45 51.00
C SER A 120 9.03 -9.23 51.75
N ALA A 121 9.02 -8.05 51.13
CA ALA A 121 9.35 -6.77 51.78
C ALA A 121 8.16 -6.16 52.57
N GLY A 122 7.00 -6.82 52.60
CA GLY A 122 5.79 -6.35 53.27
C GLY A 122 4.96 -5.31 52.49
N PHE A 123 5.29 -5.08 51.21
CA PHE A 123 4.55 -4.17 50.34
C PHE A 123 3.43 -4.89 49.59
N ASP A 124 2.23 -4.34 49.70
CA ASP A 124 1.05 -4.84 48.99
C ASP A 124 1.12 -4.46 47.48
N PRO A 125 0.75 -5.36 46.55
CA PRO A 125 0.77 -5.09 45.11
C PRO A 125 -0.02 -3.83 44.70
N VAL A 126 -1.08 -3.47 45.44
CA VAL A 126 -1.87 -2.27 45.18
C VAL A 126 -1.05 -1.01 45.46
N MET A 127 -0.17 -1.03 46.46
CA MET A 127 0.69 0.12 46.78
C MET A 127 1.71 0.37 45.67
N PHE A 128 2.27 -0.68 45.07
CA PHE A 128 3.17 -0.56 43.91
C PHE A 128 2.48 0.06 42.69
N LEU A 129 1.26 -0.38 42.37
CA LEU A 129 0.44 0.17 41.30
C LEU A 129 0.15 1.66 41.51
N ILE A 130 -0.12 2.08 42.75
CA ILE A 130 -0.31 3.50 43.09
C ILE A 130 1.02 4.26 42.89
N LEU A 131 2.13 3.72 43.36
CA LEU A 131 3.43 4.40 43.34
C LEU A 131 3.96 4.63 41.93
N ILE A 132 3.82 3.66 41.02
CA ILE A 132 4.23 3.80 39.61
C ILE A 132 3.28 4.70 38.81
N THR A 133 2.01 4.78 39.22
CA THR A 133 1.00 5.65 38.58
C THR A 133 1.17 7.12 38.96
N TYR A 134 1.56 7.40 40.20
CA TYR A 134 1.70 8.78 40.71
C TYR A 134 3.13 9.34 40.64
N ILE A 135 4.15 8.49 40.42
CA ILE A 135 5.56 8.89 40.36
C ILE A 135 6.19 8.40 39.04
N PRO A 136 6.02 9.13 37.92
CA PRO A 136 6.38 8.65 36.59
C PRO A 136 7.86 8.32 36.38
N TRP A 137 8.79 8.99 37.06
CA TRP A 137 10.22 8.68 36.88
C TRP A 137 10.60 7.32 37.50
N LEU A 138 9.82 6.85 38.47
CA LEU A 138 10.11 5.62 39.22
C LEU A 138 9.88 4.38 38.34
N SER A 139 8.96 4.44 37.37
CA SER A 139 8.76 3.39 36.36
C SER A 139 9.97 3.21 35.44
N THR A 140 10.73 4.28 35.20
CA THR A 140 11.94 4.27 34.37
C THR A 140 13.18 3.79 35.13
N VAL A 141 13.28 4.08 36.43
CA VAL A 141 14.49 3.80 37.23
C VAL A 141 14.47 2.39 37.85
N LEU A 142 13.28 1.86 38.21
CA LEU A 142 13.16 0.53 38.81
C LEU A 142 13.77 -0.59 37.94
N PRO A 143 13.52 -0.64 36.62
CA PRO A 143 14.12 -1.66 35.75
C PRO A 143 15.65 -1.53 35.65
N ILE A 144 16.18 -0.30 35.58
CA ILE A 144 17.62 -0.02 35.47
C ILE A 144 18.37 -0.47 36.73
N VAL A 145 17.77 -0.27 37.91
CA VAL A 145 18.38 -0.64 39.19
C VAL A 145 18.29 -2.15 39.46
N ILE A 146 17.21 -2.80 39.00
CA ILE A 146 17.03 -4.25 39.12
C ILE A 146 17.92 -5.02 38.11
N MET A 147 18.14 -4.47 36.90
CA MET A 147 19.07 -4.99 35.90
C MET A 147 20.53 -4.55 36.16
N GLY A 148 20.99 -4.64 37.42
CA GLY A 148 22.29 -4.13 37.88
C GLY A 148 23.52 -4.46 36.99
N PRO A 149 24.65 -3.73 37.19
CA PRO A 149 25.73 -3.52 36.23
C PRO A 149 26.63 -4.75 35.99
N GLU A 150 26.11 -5.79 35.33
CA GLU A 150 26.88 -7.00 35.00
C GLU A 150 27.51 -6.99 33.58
N ILE A 151 27.43 -5.88 32.82
CA ILE A 151 28.04 -5.76 31.47
C ILE A 151 29.10 -4.65 31.31
N MET A 152 29.59 -4.04 32.40
CA MET A 152 30.62 -2.98 32.32
C MET A 152 31.99 -3.40 32.86
N THR A 153 32.16 -4.67 33.27
CA THR A 153 33.45 -5.23 33.68
C THR A 153 33.69 -6.58 33.01
N SER A 154 33.86 -6.58 31.68
CA SER A 154 34.57 -7.64 30.94
C SER A 154 35.20 -7.03 29.69
#